data_AF-A0A1W9J625-F1
#
_entry.id   AF-A0A1W9J625-F1
#
_cell.length_a   1.000
_cell.length_b   1.000
_cell.length_c   1.000
_cell.angle_alpha   90.00
_cell.angle_beta   90.00
_cell.angle_gamma   90.00
#
_symmetry.space_group_name_H-M   'P 1'
#
loop_
_entity.id
_entity.type
_entity.pdbx_description
1 polymer ?
#
loop_
_entity_poly.entity_id
_entity_poly.type
_entity_poly.pdbx_seq_one_letter_code
_entity_poly.pdbx_strand_id
1 'polypeptide(L)'
;MKTSWGSITALSAALMFGSIGLVPPPVQAAAPAPSPKDEAVRKYVDGCQGKPAKEADCEKLRKTAVEILKEDLLTLGSSANHGFLLSILPVFKIEEAELRVAAADAIGMIGPQDSDAELLAPLANDPVPEVRKAVSQMLSHGKGSELRLLSQRTMTWAGGHTPETPTDPGKYSLPVAPESTYLYYASAAAHGQVSYMTRKAMEPTMAFFKGKSKRGPLKLEEFNTLYRYQLSDEQEARERIWKQTSDENSKQIEALQKDTSNQQAAFEKIMQLQAEVLNQRLVEQSNQFRPDLFASPTVFVLEERLIGQRSYPTRYVVLYQDKALKSTGYRLSWMTVPDDAIKAAQAASLVREKEEEARKKENEANRKRAEELQSLQKKKDEQEKKKFKKGQDDLEKALGF
;
A
#
# COMPACT_ATOMS: atom_id res chain seq x y z
N MET A 1 -3.14 21.76 -25.49
CA MET A 1 -2.23 21.35 -26.58
C MET A 1 -2.86 20.15 -27.28
N LYS A 2 -3.30 20.30 -28.54
CA LYS A 2 -3.84 19.21 -29.35
C LYS A 2 -2.65 18.41 -29.90
N THR A 3 -2.37 17.25 -29.33
CA THR A 3 -1.40 16.31 -29.92
C THR A 3 -2.14 15.45 -30.95
N SER A 4 -1.64 15.50 -32.18
CA SER A 4 -2.02 14.63 -33.30
C SER A 4 -1.65 13.18 -32.95
N TRP A 5 -2.63 12.28 -32.98
CA TRP A 5 -2.43 10.84 -32.80
C TRP A 5 -2.23 10.22 -34.18
N GLY A 6 -0.98 9.89 -34.51
CA GLY A 6 -0.65 9.04 -35.64
C GLY A 6 -0.77 7.57 -35.25
N SER A 7 -1.63 6.85 -35.97
CA SER A 7 -1.53 5.42 -36.30
C SER A 7 -1.63 4.38 -35.17
N ILE A 8 -2.87 3.99 -34.84
CA ILE A 8 -3.21 2.68 -34.23
C ILE A 8 -3.47 1.61 -35.32
N THR A 9 -3.20 1.89 -36.60
CA THR A 9 -3.29 0.91 -37.70
C THR A 9 -2.20 -0.19 -37.69
N ALA A 10 -1.35 -0.26 -36.66
CA ALA A 10 -0.18 -1.14 -36.63
C ALA A 10 -0.37 -2.46 -35.88
N LEU A 11 -1.57 -2.80 -35.40
CA LEU A 11 -1.80 -4.13 -34.79
C LEU A 11 -2.00 -5.27 -35.82
N SER A 12 -2.18 -4.95 -37.11
CA SER A 12 -2.42 -5.96 -38.16
C SER A 12 -1.26 -6.16 -39.15
N ALA A 13 -0.09 -5.53 -38.96
CA ALA A 13 0.96 -5.49 -39.99
C ALA A 13 2.40 -5.77 -39.48
N ALA A 14 2.57 -6.66 -38.51
CA ALA A 14 3.89 -7.05 -38.00
C ALA A 14 4.18 -8.56 -38.20
N LEU A 15 4.13 -9.00 -39.45
CA LEU A 15 4.84 -10.19 -39.93
C LEU A 15 5.44 -9.80 -41.29
N MET A 16 6.63 -10.32 -41.58
CA MET A 16 7.52 -10.01 -42.71
C MET A 16 8.52 -8.88 -42.43
N PHE A 17 9.74 -9.23 -42.03
CA PHE A 17 10.95 -8.87 -42.77
C PHE A 17 12.15 -9.66 -42.23
N GLY A 18 12.82 -10.37 -43.13
CA GLY A 18 14.11 -10.99 -42.85
C GLY A 18 14.51 -12.05 -43.87
N SER A 19 14.86 -11.64 -45.10
CA SER A 19 15.94 -12.22 -45.92
C SER A 19 16.02 -11.51 -47.28
N ILE A 20 17.18 -10.91 -47.56
CA ILE A 20 17.51 -10.21 -48.80
C ILE A 20 17.94 -11.29 -49.82
N GLY A 21 17.15 -11.46 -50.87
CA GLY A 21 17.49 -12.24 -52.05
C GLY A 21 16.66 -11.74 -53.23
N LEU A 22 17.33 -11.31 -54.30
CA LEU A 22 16.75 -10.76 -55.53
C LEU A 22 15.72 -11.73 -56.15
N VAL A 23 14.43 -11.43 -55.98
CA VAL A 23 13.30 -12.07 -56.67
C VAL A 23 12.41 -10.95 -57.23
N PRO A 24 11.82 -11.09 -58.44
CA PRO A 24 10.98 -10.06 -59.04
C PRO A 24 9.79 -9.69 -58.14
N PRO A 25 9.24 -8.46 -58.23
CA PRO A 25 8.11 -8.07 -57.39
C PRO A 25 6.93 -9.01 -57.66
N PRO A 26 6.34 -9.63 -56.63
CA PRO A 26 5.12 -10.37 -56.82
C PRO A 26 4.02 -9.37 -57.20
N VAL A 27 3.15 -9.81 -58.10
CA VAL A 27 1.87 -9.20 -58.40
C VAL A 27 1.23 -8.75 -57.07
N GLN A 28 0.96 -7.44 -56.95
CA GLN A 28 0.21 -6.88 -55.83
C GLN A 28 -1.13 -7.61 -55.75
N ALA A 29 -1.19 -8.61 -54.87
CA ALA A 29 -2.46 -9.15 -54.41
C ALA A 29 -3.19 -8.00 -53.74
N ALA A 30 -4.38 -7.67 -54.25
CA ALA A 30 -5.28 -6.71 -53.62
C ALA A 30 -5.40 -7.05 -52.12
N ALA A 31 -5.21 -6.06 -51.26
CA ALA A 31 -5.40 -6.23 -49.83
C ALA A 31 -6.79 -6.86 -49.60
N PRO A 32 -6.90 -7.93 -48.80
CA PRO A 32 -8.18 -8.56 -48.54
C PRO A 32 -9.15 -7.51 -47.97
N ALA A 33 -10.42 -7.57 -48.42
CA ALA A 33 -11.45 -6.67 -47.91
C ALA A 33 -11.51 -6.77 -46.36
N PRO A 34 -11.68 -5.64 -45.65
CA PRO A 34 -11.72 -5.65 -44.19
C PRO A 34 -12.85 -6.56 -43.72
N SER A 35 -12.56 -7.40 -42.73
CA SER A 35 -13.57 -8.29 -42.18
C SER A 35 -14.68 -7.48 -41.50
N PRO A 36 -15.89 -8.06 -41.32
CA PRO A 36 -16.96 -7.41 -40.55
C PRO A 36 -16.53 -7.01 -39.13
N LYS A 37 -15.54 -7.73 -38.54
CA LYS A 37 -14.94 -7.39 -37.24
C LYS A 37 -14.10 -6.11 -37.34
N ASP A 38 -13.25 -5.99 -38.35
CA ASP A 38 -12.40 -4.81 -38.59
C ASP A 38 -13.24 -3.55 -38.81
N GLU A 39 -14.35 -3.69 -39.54
CA GLU A 39 -15.27 -2.58 -39.77
C GLU A 39 -15.95 -2.11 -38.47
N ALA A 40 -16.35 -3.04 -37.60
CA ALA A 40 -16.96 -2.70 -36.31
C ALA A 40 -15.97 -1.99 -35.37
N VAL A 41 -14.74 -2.51 -35.24
CA VAL A 41 -13.68 -1.87 -34.44
C VAL A 41 -13.35 -0.49 -34.98
N ARG A 42 -13.18 -0.36 -36.30
CA ARG A 42 -12.89 0.93 -36.93
C ARG A 42 -14.00 1.96 -36.69
N LYS A 43 -15.27 1.57 -36.88
CA LYS A 43 -16.42 2.44 -36.58
C LYS A 43 -16.43 2.87 -35.11
N TYR A 44 -16.07 1.98 -34.20
CA TYR A 44 -15.98 2.31 -32.78
C TYR A 44 -14.85 3.32 -32.50
N VAL A 45 -13.64 3.07 -33.00
CA VAL A 45 -12.47 3.96 -32.82
C VAL A 45 -12.73 5.34 -33.42
N ASP A 46 -13.26 5.40 -34.65
CA ASP A 46 -13.48 6.65 -35.36
C ASP A 46 -14.70 7.42 -34.84
N GLY A 47 -15.72 6.72 -34.34
CA GLY A 47 -17.04 7.27 -34.09
C GLY A 47 -17.48 7.37 -32.62
N CYS A 48 -16.95 6.52 -31.74
CA CYS A 48 -17.50 6.31 -30.39
C CYS A 48 -16.47 6.28 -29.26
N GLN A 49 -15.18 6.13 -29.56
CA GLN A 49 -14.12 6.14 -28.55
C GLN A 49 -14.05 7.53 -27.87
N GLY A 50 -14.10 7.55 -26.54
CA GLY A 50 -14.07 8.79 -25.74
C GLY A 50 -15.36 9.62 -25.74
N LYS A 51 -16.44 9.13 -26.37
CA LYS A 51 -17.79 9.69 -26.22
C LYS A 51 -18.51 9.06 -25.03
N PRO A 52 -19.46 9.76 -24.38
CA PRO A 52 -20.24 9.20 -23.29
C PRO A 52 -21.13 8.04 -23.80
N ALA A 53 -21.26 6.98 -22.99
CA ALA A 53 -22.00 5.76 -23.34
C ALA A 53 -23.52 5.94 -23.60
N LYS A 54 -24.07 7.15 -23.40
CA LYS A 54 -25.51 7.45 -23.53
C LYS A 54 -25.97 7.71 -24.97
N GLU A 55 -25.06 7.74 -25.94
CA GLU A 55 -25.42 7.79 -27.36
C GLU A 55 -25.83 6.38 -27.81
N ALA A 56 -27.14 6.15 -28.03
CA ALA A 56 -27.72 4.84 -28.30
C ALA A 56 -27.04 4.08 -29.47
N ASP A 57 -26.58 4.79 -30.49
CA ASP A 57 -25.87 4.19 -31.63
C ASP A 57 -24.45 3.70 -31.25
N CYS A 58 -23.83 4.33 -30.25
CA CYS A 58 -22.52 3.95 -29.75
C CYS A 58 -22.56 2.81 -28.74
N GLU A 59 -23.67 2.59 -28.03
CA GLU A 59 -23.75 1.53 -27.02
C GLU A 59 -23.58 0.14 -27.63
N LYS A 60 -24.36 -0.17 -28.67
CA LYS A 60 -24.27 -1.46 -29.37
C LYS A 60 -22.91 -1.65 -30.02
N LEU A 61 -22.42 -0.62 -30.71
CA LEU A 61 -21.14 -0.65 -31.41
C LEU A 61 -19.97 -0.82 -30.44
N ARG A 62 -20.00 -0.14 -29.28
CA ARG A 62 -19.02 -0.28 -28.21
C ARG A 62 -19.00 -1.70 -27.67
N LYS A 63 -20.16 -2.28 -27.35
CA LYS A 63 -20.23 -3.66 -26.87
C LYS A 63 -19.63 -4.65 -27.88
N THR A 64 -19.97 -4.51 -29.16
CA THR A 64 -19.41 -5.36 -30.22
C THR A 64 -17.89 -5.18 -30.38
N ALA A 65 -17.40 -3.93 -30.41
CA ALA A 65 -15.97 -3.66 -30.54
C ALA A 65 -15.17 -4.14 -29.32
N VAL A 66 -15.70 -3.96 -28.10
CA VAL A 66 -15.06 -4.44 -26.87
C VAL A 66 -14.93 -5.96 -26.90
N GLU A 67 -15.96 -6.71 -27.27
CA GLU A 67 -15.87 -8.17 -27.35
C GLU A 67 -14.85 -8.63 -28.40
N ILE A 68 -14.81 -8.00 -29.58
CA ILE A 68 -13.79 -8.30 -30.60
C ILE A 68 -12.38 -8.04 -30.06
N LEU A 69 -12.15 -6.85 -29.48
CA LEU A 69 -10.84 -6.48 -28.97
C LEU A 69 -10.39 -7.35 -27.79
N LYS A 70 -11.32 -7.85 -26.96
CA LYS A 70 -11.02 -8.83 -25.92
C LYS A 70 -10.52 -10.14 -26.52
N GLU A 71 -11.20 -10.68 -27.54
CA GLU A 71 -10.76 -11.89 -28.25
C GLU A 71 -9.36 -11.71 -28.86
N ASP A 72 -9.10 -10.55 -29.48
CA ASP A 72 -7.80 -10.25 -30.08
C ASP A 72 -6.70 -10.16 -29.01
N LEU A 73 -6.95 -9.48 -27.89
CA LEU A 73 -6.01 -9.41 -26.77
C LEU A 73 -5.71 -10.79 -26.19
N LEU A 74 -6.72 -11.63 -26.01
CA LEU A 74 -6.52 -13.00 -25.53
C LEU A 74 -5.72 -13.84 -26.53
N THR A 75 -5.93 -13.64 -27.84
CA THR A 75 -5.17 -14.30 -28.91
C THR A 75 -3.71 -13.88 -28.88
N LEU A 76 -3.44 -12.56 -28.76
CA LEU A 76 -2.08 -12.03 -28.61
C LEU A 76 -1.42 -12.58 -27.33
N GLY A 77 -2.13 -12.60 -26.22
CA GLY A 77 -1.63 -13.13 -24.95
C GLY A 77 -1.28 -14.62 -25.03
N SER A 78 -2.15 -15.43 -25.65
CA SER A 78 -1.98 -16.88 -25.81
C SER A 78 -0.81 -17.25 -26.73
N SER A 79 -0.35 -16.32 -27.57
CA SER A 79 0.85 -16.52 -28.39
C SER A 79 2.14 -16.61 -27.56
N ALA A 80 2.11 -16.14 -26.30
CA ALA A 80 3.26 -16.01 -25.41
C ALA A 80 4.44 -15.22 -26.01
N ASN A 81 4.19 -14.40 -27.04
CA ASN A 81 5.22 -13.60 -27.69
C ASN A 81 5.39 -12.26 -26.96
N HIS A 82 6.52 -12.12 -26.26
CA HIS A 82 6.89 -10.90 -25.53
C HIS A 82 6.90 -9.63 -26.40
N GLY A 83 7.16 -9.77 -27.71
CA GLY A 83 7.12 -8.65 -28.66
C GLY A 83 5.77 -7.93 -28.74
N PHE A 84 4.66 -8.55 -28.31
CA PHE A 84 3.35 -7.91 -28.28
C PHE A 84 3.10 -7.03 -27.06
N LEU A 85 3.94 -7.07 -26.02
CA LEU A 85 3.75 -6.30 -24.79
C LEU A 85 3.58 -4.81 -25.08
N LEU A 86 4.49 -4.22 -25.88
CA LEU A 86 4.45 -2.79 -26.22
C LEU A 86 3.21 -2.40 -27.03
N SER A 87 2.66 -3.35 -27.80
CA SER A 87 1.45 -3.14 -28.59
C SER A 87 0.18 -3.19 -27.72
N ILE A 88 0.21 -3.89 -26.59
CA ILE A 88 -0.94 -4.01 -25.66
C ILE A 88 -1.02 -2.83 -24.70
N LEU A 89 0.12 -2.26 -24.26
CA LEU A 89 0.16 -1.18 -23.27
C LEU A 89 -0.75 0.04 -23.57
N PRO A 90 -0.90 0.51 -24.81
CA PRO A 90 -1.80 1.61 -25.12
C PRO A 90 -3.27 1.36 -24.72
N VAL A 91 -3.70 0.10 -24.62
CA VAL A 91 -5.07 -0.27 -24.21
C VAL A 91 -5.40 0.20 -22.80
N PHE A 92 -4.41 0.34 -21.91
CA PHE A 92 -4.62 0.88 -20.57
C PHE A 92 -5.01 2.37 -20.53
N LYS A 93 -4.97 3.06 -21.68
CA LYS A 93 -5.45 4.45 -21.82
C LYS A 93 -6.89 4.56 -22.31
N ILE A 94 -7.49 3.43 -22.70
CA ILE A 94 -8.88 3.34 -23.16
C ILE A 94 -9.81 3.39 -21.93
N GLU A 95 -10.99 4.01 -22.07
CA GLU A 95 -11.92 4.26 -20.95
C GLU A 95 -12.55 2.97 -20.40
N GLU A 96 -12.80 2.03 -21.30
CA GLU A 96 -13.45 0.74 -21.04
C GLU A 96 -12.59 -0.15 -20.16
N ALA A 97 -12.98 -0.28 -18.89
CA ALA A 97 -12.28 -1.10 -17.91
C ALA A 97 -12.12 -2.57 -18.33
N GLU A 98 -13.12 -3.12 -19.04
CA GLU A 98 -13.10 -4.50 -19.55
C GLU A 98 -11.93 -4.76 -20.51
N LEU A 99 -11.58 -3.76 -21.34
CA LEU A 99 -10.41 -3.85 -22.22
C LEU A 99 -9.11 -3.75 -21.44
N ARG A 100 -9.05 -2.92 -20.38
CA ARG A 100 -7.87 -2.82 -19.52
C ARG A 100 -7.64 -4.11 -18.71
N VAL A 101 -8.71 -4.77 -18.26
CA VAL A 101 -8.65 -6.12 -17.66
C VAL A 101 -8.10 -7.13 -18.66
N ALA A 102 -8.70 -7.21 -19.87
CA ALA A 102 -8.24 -8.15 -20.89
C ALA A 102 -6.79 -7.89 -21.33
N ALA A 103 -6.35 -6.64 -21.34
CA ALA A 103 -4.96 -6.27 -21.61
C ALA A 103 -4.02 -6.76 -20.50
N ALA A 104 -4.41 -6.62 -19.23
CA ALA A 104 -3.65 -7.17 -18.10
C ALA A 104 -3.56 -8.70 -18.20
N ASP A 105 -4.67 -9.38 -18.48
CA ASP A 105 -4.69 -10.83 -18.65
C ASP A 105 -3.79 -11.28 -19.82
N ALA A 106 -3.84 -10.58 -20.94
CA ALA A 106 -3.00 -10.85 -22.11
C ALA A 106 -1.51 -10.71 -21.80
N ILE A 107 -1.10 -9.63 -21.10
CA ILE A 107 0.28 -9.46 -20.64
C ILE A 107 0.64 -10.57 -19.64
N GLY A 108 -0.28 -10.95 -18.76
CA GLY A 108 -0.07 -12.03 -17.79
C GLY A 108 0.15 -13.38 -18.46
N MET A 109 -0.51 -13.66 -19.58
CA MET A 109 -0.30 -14.85 -20.41
C MET A 109 1.02 -14.82 -21.18
N ILE A 110 1.43 -13.63 -21.67
CA ILE A 110 2.76 -13.41 -22.25
C ILE A 110 3.86 -13.73 -21.22
N GLY A 111 3.62 -13.43 -19.95
CA GLY A 111 4.57 -13.63 -18.87
C GLY A 111 5.58 -12.50 -18.83
N PRO A 112 5.28 -11.38 -18.14
CA PRO A 112 6.18 -10.23 -18.10
C PRO A 112 7.53 -10.61 -17.46
N GLN A 113 8.59 -10.00 -17.96
CA GLN A 113 9.97 -10.21 -17.50
C GLN A 113 10.37 -9.14 -16.48
N ASP A 114 11.38 -9.42 -15.66
CA ASP A 114 11.78 -8.50 -14.59
C ASP A 114 12.15 -7.09 -15.10
N SER A 115 12.66 -6.98 -16.33
CA SER A 115 12.94 -5.71 -17.01
C SER A 115 11.69 -4.86 -17.29
N ASP A 116 10.51 -5.46 -17.31
CA ASP A 116 9.24 -4.79 -17.57
C ASP A 116 8.66 -4.12 -16.32
N ALA A 117 9.24 -4.35 -15.13
CA ALA A 117 8.68 -3.88 -13.87
C ALA A 117 8.42 -2.37 -13.82
N GLU A 118 9.36 -1.56 -14.30
CA GLU A 118 9.22 -0.10 -14.33
C GLU A 118 8.11 0.36 -15.30
N LEU A 119 7.98 -0.34 -16.42
CA LEU A 119 6.97 -0.07 -17.44
C LEU A 119 5.55 -0.44 -16.97
N LEU A 120 5.42 -1.50 -16.19
CA LEU A 120 4.15 -2.03 -15.71
C LEU A 120 3.69 -1.40 -14.39
N ALA A 121 4.60 -0.83 -13.59
CA ALA A 121 4.28 -0.22 -12.29
C ALA A 121 3.13 0.80 -12.32
N PRO A 122 3.03 1.73 -13.29
CA PRO A 122 1.93 2.70 -13.32
C PRO A 122 0.54 2.06 -13.48
N LEU A 123 0.46 0.88 -14.12
CA LEU A 123 -0.79 0.20 -14.41
C LEU A 123 -1.48 -0.30 -13.13
N ALA A 124 -0.70 -0.57 -12.08
CA ALA A 124 -1.22 -1.04 -10.80
C ALA A 124 -2.06 0.01 -10.06
N ASN A 125 -2.00 1.27 -10.50
CA ASN A 125 -2.71 2.39 -9.90
C ASN A 125 -3.96 2.82 -10.70
N ASP A 126 -4.57 1.89 -11.44
CA ASP A 126 -5.83 2.15 -12.15
C ASP A 126 -6.95 2.59 -11.18
N PRO A 127 -7.80 3.56 -11.54
CA PRO A 127 -8.94 3.96 -10.71
C PRO A 127 -9.98 2.85 -10.53
N VAL A 128 -10.05 1.86 -11.43
CA VAL A 128 -11.02 0.76 -11.36
C VAL A 128 -10.44 -0.42 -10.58
N PRO A 129 -11.08 -0.86 -9.48
CA PRO A 129 -10.58 -1.96 -8.64
C PRO A 129 -10.31 -3.27 -9.40
N GLU A 130 -11.23 -3.67 -10.29
CA GLU A 130 -11.06 -4.90 -11.05
C GLU A 130 -9.84 -4.87 -11.99
N VAL A 131 -9.54 -3.70 -12.57
CA VAL A 131 -8.32 -3.53 -13.39
C VAL A 131 -7.07 -3.68 -12.52
N ARG A 132 -7.04 -3.05 -11.34
CA ARG A 132 -5.91 -3.20 -10.41
C ARG A 132 -5.70 -4.65 -9.98
N LYS A 133 -6.79 -5.39 -9.74
CA LYS A 133 -6.76 -6.82 -9.41
C LYS A 133 -6.18 -7.64 -10.56
N ALA A 134 -6.64 -7.43 -11.79
CA ALA A 134 -6.11 -8.08 -12.98
C ALA A 134 -4.62 -7.75 -13.19
N VAL A 135 -4.22 -6.49 -13.01
CA VAL A 135 -2.81 -6.07 -13.05
C VAL A 135 -1.99 -6.74 -11.95
N SER A 136 -2.51 -6.86 -10.72
CA SER A 136 -1.83 -7.56 -9.64
C SER A 136 -1.59 -9.05 -9.95
N GLN A 137 -2.52 -9.69 -10.66
CA GLN A 137 -2.40 -11.08 -11.13
C GLN A 137 -1.42 -11.19 -12.30
N MET A 138 -1.50 -10.28 -13.27
CA MET A 138 -0.52 -10.14 -14.36
C MET A 138 0.92 -10.05 -13.80
N LEU A 139 1.13 -9.21 -12.78
CA LEU A 139 2.43 -9.06 -12.13
C LEU A 139 2.90 -10.33 -11.41
N SER A 140 1.98 -11.13 -10.86
CA SER A 140 2.34 -12.38 -10.16
C SER A 140 2.70 -13.53 -11.11
N HIS A 141 2.27 -13.47 -12.38
CA HIS A 141 2.71 -14.39 -13.42
C HIS A 141 4.13 -14.11 -13.91
N GLY A 142 4.62 -12.89 -13.69
CA GLY A 142 5.96 -12.49 -14.08
C GLY A 142 7.07 -13.17 -13.28
N LYS A 143 8.25 -13.26 -13.89
CA LYS A 143 9.44 -13.85 -13.24
C LYS A 143 10.46 -12.77 -12.92
N GLY A 144 10.94 -12.75 -11.69
CA GLY A 144 12.02 -11.89 -11.24
C GLY A 144 11.77 -11.23 -9.90
N SER A 145 12.80 -10.58 -9.35
CA SER A 145 12.72 -9.99 -8.01
C SER A 145 11.94 -8.69 -8.00
N GLU A 146 12.06 -7.88 -9.05
CA GLU A 146 11.40 -6.56 -9.16
C GLU A 146 9.90 -6.74 -9.38
N LEU A 147 9.49 -7.62 -10.29
CA LEU A 147 8.07 -7.94 -10.50
C LEU A 147 7.43 -8.58 -9.28
N ARG A 148 8.16 -9.46 -8.56
CA ARG A 148 7.68 -10.01 -7.30
C ARG A 148 7.49 -8.92 -6.25
N LEU A 149 8.43 -7.99 -6.12
CA LEU A 149 8.33 -6.88 -5.17
C LEU A 149 7.17 -5.96 -5.52
N LEU A 150 6.99 -5.67 -6.80
CA LEU A 150 5.87 -4.88 -7.32
C LEU A 150 4.53 -5.55 -7.06
N SER A 151 4.38 -6.84 -7.40
CA SER A 151 3.18 -7.63 -7.12
C SER A 151 2.82 -7.61 -5.63
N GLN A 152 3.80 -7.79 -4.74
CA GLN A 152 3.59 -7.71 -3.30
C GLN A 152 3.23 -6.30 -2.80
N ARG A 153 3.70 -5.25 -3.48
CA ARG A 153 3.44 -3.85 -3.15
C ARG A 153 2.04 -3.41 -3.58
N THR A 154 1.56 -3.94 -4.70
CA THR A 154 0.33 -3.52 -5.38
C THR A 154 -0.85 -4.46 -5.18
N MET A 155 -0.67 -5.53 -4.39
CA MET A 155 -1.72 -6.47 -4.07
C MET A 155 -2.96 -5.73 -3.55
N THR A 156 -4.08 -5.93 -4.23
CA THR A 156 -5.38 -5.36 -3.88
C THR A 156 -6.42 -6.46 -3.84
N TRP A 157 -7.36 -6.33 -2.91
CA TRP A 157 -8.52 -7.21 -2.79
C TRP A 157 -9.84 -6.47 -3.02
N ALA A 158 -9.77 -5.15 -3.25
CA ALA A 158 -10.92 -4.38 -3.69
C ALA A 158 -11.39 -4.92 -5.05
N GLY A 159 -12.66 -5.29 -5.11
CA GLY A 159 -13.35 -5.65 -6.34
C GLY A 159 -14.31 -4.54 -6.75
N GLY A 160 -14.72 -4.55 -8.01
CA GLY A 160 -15.71 -3.61 -8.53
C GLY A 160 -15.32 -3.00 -9.87
N HIS A 161 -16.35 -2.67 -10.65
CA HIS A 161 -16.20 -2.13 -12.00
C HIS A 161 -16.29 -0.60 -12.05
N THR A 162 -16.66 0.04 -10.95
CA THR A 162 -16.82 1.49 -10.90
C THR A 162 -15.48 2.16 -10.59
N PRO A 163 -15.07 3.18 -11.38
CA PRO A 163 -13.89 3.97 -11.08
C PRO A 163 -14.01 4.65 -9.70
N GLU A 164 -12.97 4.50 -8.88
CA GLU A 164 -12.87 5.20 -7.61
C GLU A 164 -12.38 6.63 -7.82
N THR A 165 -12.93 7.54 -7.03
CA THR A 165 -12.44 8.93 -6.98
C THR A 165 -11.36 9.05 -5.90
N PRO A 166 -10.22 9.70 -6.17
CA PRO A 166 -9.21 9.95 -5.15
C PRO A 166 -9.83 10.70 -3.97
N THR A 167 -9.49 10.28 -2.76
CA THR A 167 -9.96 10.97 -1.56
C THR A 167 -9.32 12.36 -1.50
N ASP A 168 -10.14 13.39 -1.31
CA ASP A 168 -9.67 14.76 -1.10
C ASP A 168 -9.01 14.91 0.29
N PRO A 169 -7.68 15.07 0.36
CA PRO A 169 -6.96 15.21 1.63
C PRO A 169 -7.26 16.54 2.33
N GLY A 170 -7.75 17.55 1.61
CA GLY A 170 -8.16 18.84 2.16
C GLY A 170 -9.30 18.71 3.18
N LYS A 171 -10.22 17.74 2.98
CA LYS A 171 -11.29 17.41 3.93
C LYS A 171 -10.78 17.00 5.30
N TYR A 172 -9.55 16.50 5.36
CA TYR A 172 -8.88 16.07 6.59
C TYR A 172 -7.77 17.03 7.00
N SER A 173 -7.67 18.20 6.37
CA SER A 173 -6.61 19.19 6.59
C SER A 173 -5.19 18.61 6.42
N LEU A 174 -5.02 17.65 5.51
CA LEU A 174 -3.73 16.99 5.28
C LEU A 174 -2.98 17.66 4.12
N PRO A 175 -1.71 18.08 4.30
CA PRO A 175 -0.91 18.67 3.24
C PRO A 175 -0.42 17.59 2.27
N VAL A 176 -0.59 17.85 0.97
CA VAL A 176 -0.08 16.98 -0.12
C VAL A 176 1.19 17.61 -0.67
N ALA A 177 2.26 16.83 -0.79
CA ALA A 177 3.49 17.30 -1.44
C ALA A 177 3.22 17.63 -2.92
N PRO A 178 3.94 18.59 -3.52
CA PRO A 178 3.82 18.87 -4.95
C PRO A 178 4.15 17.64 -5.82
N GLU A 179 3.55 17.58 -7.01
CA GLU A 179 3.80 16.51 -8.01
C GLU A 179 3.52 15.10 -7.47
N SER A 180 2.54 15.00 -6.58
CA SER A 180 2.11 13.73 -6.01
C SER A 180 1.01 13.06 -6.81
N THR A 181 1.11 11.73 -6.92
CA THR A 181 0.11 10.83 -7.49
C THR A 181 -0.52 10.03 -6.35
N TYR A 182 -1.85 10.06 -6.25
CA TYR A 182 -2.61 9.25 -5.30
C TYR A 182 -2.46 7.76 -5.61
N LEU A 183 -2.28 6.92 -4.58
CA LEU A 183 -2.19 5.47 -4.74
C LEU A 183 -3.47 4.78 -4.30
N TYR A 184 -4.28 4.30 -5.25
CA TYR A 184 -5.56 3.65 -4.96
C TYR A 184 -5.40 2.38 -4.12
N TYR A 185 -4.50 1.48 -4.52
CA TYR A 185 -4.26 0.20 -3.83
C TYR A 185 -3.64 0.35 -2.43
N ALA A 186 -3.16 1.55 -2.06
CA ALA A 186 -2.50 1.82 -0.78
C ALA A 186 -3.24 2.89 0.05
N SER A 187 -4.44 3.29 -0.36
CA SER A 187 -5.24 4.30 0.32
C SER A 187 -6.54 3.69 0.82
N ALA A 188 -6.90 4.03 2.05
CA ALA A 188 -8.07 3.50 2.73
C ALA A 188 -8.63 4.59 3.65
N ALA A 189 -9.28 5.60 3.06
CA ALA A 189 -9.70 6.80 3.79
C ALA A 189 -10.67 6.50 4.94
N ALA A 190 -11.54 5.51 4.79
CA ALA A 190 -12.41 5.02 5.87
C ALA A 190 -11.62 4.53 7.10
N HIS A 191 -10.36 4.13 6.91
CA HIS A 191 -9.46 3.65 7.96
C HIS A 191 -8.37 4.66 8.32
N GLY A 192 -8.54 5.92 7.94
CA GLY A 192 -7.65 6.97 8.42
C GLY A 192 -6.34 7.07 7.65
N GLN A 193 -6.28 6.59 6.40
CA GLN A 193 -5.06 6.69 5.61
C GLN A 193 -5.26 6.96 4.13
N VAL A 194 -4.38 7.77 3.55
CA VAL A 194 -4.22 7.93 2.11
C VAL A 194 -2.73 7.95 1.76
N SER A 195 -2.35 7.28 0.68
CA SER A 195 -0.96 7.13 0.26
C SER A 195 -0.72 7.79 -1.09
N TYR A 196 0.49 8.31 -1.26
CA TYR A 196 0.93 9.00 -2.47
C TYR A 196 2.35 8.59 -2.83
N MET A 197 2.68 8.75 -4.11
CA MET A 197 4.05 8.86 -4.59
C MET A 197 4.30 10.27 -5.09
N THR A 198 5.53 10.76 -4.99
CA THR A 198 5.93 12.02 -5.62
C THR A 198 7.09 11.80 -6.57
N ARG A 199 7.14 12.61 -7.64
CA ARG A 199 8.30 12.67 -8.55
C ARG A 199 9.49 13.40 -7.92
N LYS A 200 9.26 14.13 -6.83
CA LYS A 200 10.33 14.79 -6.08
C LYS A 200 11.17 13.77 -5.34
N ALA A 201 12.46 14.08 -5.19
CA ALA A 201 13.36 13.30 -4.37
C ALA A 201 12.99 13.39 -2.87
N MET A 202 13.62 12.54 -2.07
CA MET A 202 13.40 12.46 -0.62
C MET A 202 13.61 13.81 0.09
N GLU A 203 14.76 14.46 -0.13
CA GLU A 203 15.14 15.72 0.53
C GLU A 203 14.11 16.86 0.38
N PRO A 204 13.69 17.26 -0.84
CA PRO A 204 12.69 18.32 -0.98
C PRO A 204 11.32 17.94 -0.39
N THR A 205 10.95 16.65 -0.45
CA THR A 205 9.70 16.14 0.14
C THR A 205 9.75 16.19 1.66
N MET A 206 10.90 15.85 2.24
CA MET A 206 11.19 15.96 3.67
C MET A 206 11.13 17.41 4.14
N ALA A 207 11.73 18.35 3.40
CA ALA A 207 11.67 19.77 3.71
C ALA A 207 10.24 20.32 3.67
N PHE A 208 9.42 19.87 2.70
CA PHE A 208 8.00 20.21 2.62
C PHE A 208 7.26 19.80 3.91
N PHE A 209 7.36 18.54 4.33
CA PHE A 209 6.65 18.07 5.52
C PHE A 209 7.20 18.64 6.81
N LYS A 210 8.51 18.87 6.91
CA LYS A 210 9.13 19.57 8.04
C LYS A 210 8.50 20.95 8.24
N GLY A 211 8.29 21.71 7.17
CA GLY A 211 7.65 23.03 7.21
C GLY A 211 6.14 23.02 7.55
N LYS A 212 5.49 21.84 7.54
CA LYS A 212 4.09 21.66 7.91
C LYS A 212 3.89 20.94 9.25
N SER A 213 4.95 20.33 9.77
CA SER A 213 4.89 19.51 10.99
C SER A 213 4.99 20.34 12.26
N LYS A 214 4.32 19.87 13.32
CA LYS A 214 4.52 20.36 14.70
C LYS A 214 5.70 19.66 15.38
N ARG A 215 5.97 18.40 15.00
CA ARG A 215 7.08 17.59 15.53
C ARG A 215 7.65 16.68 14.45
N GLY A 216 8.96 16.46 14.48
CA GLY A 216 9.70 15.61 13.54
C GLY A 216 10.84 16.38 12.85
N PRO A 217 11.66 15.71 12.03
CA PRO A 217 11.57 14.29 11.66
C PRO A 217 11.87 13.35 12.84
N LEU A 218 11.10 12.26 12.96
CA LEU A 218 11.34 11.16 13.89
C LEU A 218 11.61 9.87 13.10
N LYS A 219 12.51 9.00 13.58
CA LYS A 219 12.53 7.62 13.07
C LYS A 219 11.25 6.89 13.49
N LEU A 220 10.82 5.88 12.72
CA LEU A 220 9.60 5.12 13.04
C LEU A 220 9.66 4.49 14.44
N GLU A 221 10.81 3.96 14.85
CA GLU A 221 11.00 3.35 16.17
C GLU A 221 10.92 4.38 17.30
N GLU A 222 11.47 5.57 17.07
CA GLU A 222 11.41 6.71 18.00
C GLU A 222 9.96 7.20 18.14
N PHE A 223 9.22 7.32 17.03
CA PHE A 223 7.81 7.65 17.03
C PHE A 223 6.98 6.62 17.80
N ASN A 224 7.17 5.33 17.51
CA ASN A 224 6.48 4.24 18.20
C ASN A 224 6.78 4.23 19.70
N THR A 225 8.02 4.53 20.09
CA THR A 225 8.41 4.63 21.51
C THR A 225 7.77 5.85 22.18
N LEU A 226 7.83 7.01 21.52
CA LEU A 226 7.31 8.28 22.05
C LEU A 226 5.80 8.24 22.25
N TYR A 227 5.06 7.58 21.36
CA TYR A 227 3.60 7.49 21.38
C TYR A 227 3.06 6.11 21.73
N ARG A 228 3.87 5.24 22.37
CA ARG A 228 3.52 3.83 22.59
C ARG A 228 2.16 3.61 23.27
N TYR A 229 1.83 4.43 24.28
CA TYR A 229 0.56 4.31 24.98
C TYR A 229 -0.58 4.85 24.14
N GLN A 230 -0.38 5.97 23.44
CA GLN A 230 -1.38 6.56 22.56
C GLN A 230 -1.75 5.63 21.40
N LEU A 231 -0.74 5.03 20.75
CA LEU A 231 -0.94 4.06 19.68
C LEU A 231 -1.63 2.79 20.21
N SER A 232 -1.27 2.33 21.42
CA SER A 232 -1.94 1.21 22.08
C SER A 232 -3.41 1.52 22.42
N ASP A 233 -3.70 2.73 22.90
CA ASP A 233 -5.06 3.16 23.24
C ASP A 233 -5.93 3.23 21.98
N GLU A 234 -5.39 3.78 20.88
CA GLU A 234 -6.07 3.84 19.60
C GLU A 234 -6.36 2.44 19.06
N GLN A 235 -5.38 1.53 19.12
CA GLN A 235 -5.55 0.14 18.70
C GLN A 235 -6.61 -0.57 19.56
N GLU A 236 -6.55 -0.44 20.89
CA GLU A 236 -7.53 -1.05 21.80
C GLU A 236 -8.95 -0.50 21.56
N ALA A 237 -9.07 0.81 21.37
CA ALA A 237 -10.35 1.45 21.07
C ALA A 237 -10.90 0.99 19.70
N ARG A 238 -10.04 0.85 18.69
CA ARG A 238 -10.41 0.29 17.38
C ARG A 238 -10.85 -1.16 17.49
N GLU A 239 -10.15 -2.00 18.26
CA GLU A 239 -10.49 -3.40 18.50
C GLU A 239 -11.84 -3.55 19.21
N ARG A 240 -12.14 -2.67 20.17
CA ARG A 240 -13.46 -2.64 20.83
C ARG A 240 -14.59 -2.30 19.86
N ILE A 241 -14.40 -1.26 19.04
CA ILE A 241 -15.37 -0.88 18.00
C ILE A 241 -15.54 -2.03 17.01
N TRP A 242 -14.45 -2.62 16.55
CA TRP A 242 -14.46 -3.73 15.62
C TRP A 242 -15.21 -4.94 16.18
N LYS A 243 -14.95 -5.30 17.44
CA LYS A 243 -15.65 -6.40 18.11
C LYS A 243 -17.17 -6.14 18.15
N GLN A 244 -17.57 -4.92 18.51
CA GLN A 244 -18.99 -4.53 18.51
C GLN A 244 -19.61 -4.63 17.12
N THR A 245 -18.96 -4.06 16.10
CA THR A 245 -19.44 -4.13 14.71
C THR A 245 -19.48 -5.57 14.20
N SER A 246 -18.51 -6.41 14.54
CA SER A 246 -18.48 -7.83 14.17
C SER A 246 -19.61 -8.62 14.83
N ASP A 247 -19.90 -8.37 16.11
CA ASP A 247 -21.02 -8.98 16.82
C ASP A 247 -22.38 -8.55 16.22
N GLU A 248 -22.50 -7.27 15.84
CA GLU A 248 -23.68 -6.73 15.16
C GLU A 248 -23.87 -7.34 13.76
N ASN A 249 -22.80 -7.39 12.96
CA ASN A 249 -22.81 -8.01 11.63
C ASN A 249 -23.17 -9.50 11.72
N SER A 250 -22.66 -10.21 12.73
CA SER A 250 -22.99 -11.63 12.96
C SER A 250 -24.49 -11.81 13.26
N LYS A 251 -25.06 -10.97 14.13
CA LYS A 251 -26.52 -10.97 14.40
C LYS A 251 -27.33 -10.65 13.14
N GLN A 252 -26.87 -9.71 12.31
CA GLN A 252 -27.53 -9.38 11.05
C GLN A 252 -27.49 -10.56 10.06
N ILE A 253 -26.34 -11.23 9.93
CA ILE A 253 -26.20 -12.42 9.09
C ILE A 253 -27.16 -13.52 9.58
N GLU A 254 -27.22 -13.80 10.88
CA GLU A 254 -28.17 -14.77 11.44
C GLU A 254 -29.63 -14.41 11.17
N ALA A 255 -29.98 -13.13 11.26
CA ALA A 255 -31.34 -12.67 10.95
C ALA A 255 -31.67 -12.84 9.46
N LEU A 256 -30.75 -12.48 8.56
CA LEU A 256 -30.89 -12.62 7.12
C LEU A 256 -30.96 -14.09 6.67
N GLN A 257 -30.23 -14.99 7.34
CA GLN A 257 -30.30 -16.43 7.06
C GLN A 257 -31.64 -17.05 7.46
N LYS A 258 -32.32 -16.49 8.46
CA LYS A 258 -33.65 -16.91 8.90
C LYS A 258 -34.77 -16.31 8.05
N ASP A 259 -34.48 -15.24 7.32
CA ASP A 259 -35.43 -14.60 6.41
C ASP A 259 -35.55 -15.39 5.10
N THR A 260 -36.66 -16.11 4.95
CA THR A 260 -36.96 -16.90 3.74
C THR A 260 -37.66 -16.08 2.65
N SER A 261 -38.02 -14.82 2.92
CA SER A 261 -38.85 -14.02 2.01
C SER A 261 -38.08 -13.49 0.79
N ASN A 262 -36.76 -13.26 0.91
CA ASN A 262 -35.91 -12.81 -0.19
C ASN A 262 -34.48 -13.35 -0.08
N GLN A 263 -34.31 -14.64 -0.40
CA GLN A 263 -33.03 -15.34 -0.26
C GLN A 263 -31.89 -14.73 -1.10
N GLN A 264 -32.19 -14.13 -2.25
CA GLN A 264 -31.17 -13.56 -3.13
C GLN A 264 -30.61 -12.25 -2.56
N ALA A 265 -31.47 -11.34 -2.09
CA ALA A 265 -31.02 -10.11 -1.43
C ALA A 265 -30.30 -10.42 -0.10
N ALA A 266 -30.78 -11.42 0.65
CA ALA A 266 -30.10 -11.88 1.86
C ALA A 266 -28.68 -12.39 1.55
N PHE A 267 -28.53 -13.20 0.50
CA PHE A 267 -27.22 -13.69 0.07
C PHE A 267 -26.27 -12.55 -0.34
N GLU A 268 -26.72 -11.61 -1.17
CA GLU A 268 -25.92 -10.44 -1.58
C GLU A 268 -25.48 -9.62 -0.36
N LYS A 269 -26.37 -9.41 0.61
CA LYS A 269 -26.06 -8.66 1.81
C LYS A 269 -25.05 -9.37 2.72
N ILE A 270 -25.18 -10.70 2.86
CA ILE A 270 -24.21 -11.51 3.61
C ILE A 270 -22.82 -11.41 2.96
N MET A 271 -22.74 -11.54 1.63
CA MET A 271 -21.48 -11.39 0.89
C MET A 271 -20.87 -10.00 1.09
N GLN A 272 -21.70 -8.95 1.10
CA GLN A 272 -21.24 -7.58 1.37
C GLN A 272 -20.64 -7.44 2.78
N LEU A 273 -21.34 -7.94 3.82
CA LEU A 273 -20.85 -7.88 5.20
C LEU A 273 -19.54 -8.66 5.40
N GLN A 274 -19.43 -9.83 4.77
CA GLN A 274 -18.19 -10.62 4.80
C GLN A 274 -17.04 -9.90 4.08
N ALA A 275 -17.30 -9.29 2.93
CA ALA A 275 -16.30 -8.51 2.20
C ALA A 275 -15.80 -7.32 3.01
N GLU A 276 -16.68 -6.63 3.74
CA GLU A 276 -16.31 -5.51 4.61
C GLU A 276 -15.39 -5.94 5.76
N VAL A 277 -15.73 -7.04 6.44
CA VAL A 277 -14.89 -7.62 7.52
C VAL A 277 -13.52 -8.03 7.00
N LEU A 278 -13.47 -8.68 5.83
CA LEU A 278 -12.20 -9.04 5.19
C LEU A 278 -11.40 -7.78 4.85
N ASN A 279 -12.00 -6.80 4.16
CA ASN A 279 -11.31 -5.58 3.77
C ASN A 279 -10.71 -4.85 4.98
N GLN A 280 -11.41 -4.80 6.10
CA GLN A 280 -10.91 -4.18 7.33
C GLN A 280 -9.66 -4.89 7.88
N ARG A 281 -9.67 -6.23 7.97
CA ARG A 281 -8.51 -7.02 8.43
C ARG A 281 -7.30 -6.81 7.52
N LEU A 282 -7.56 -6.68 6.23
CA LEU A 282 -6.54 -6.49 5.21
C LEU A 282 -5.91 -5.10 5.30
N VAL A 283 -6.71 -4.07 5.62
CA VAL A 283 -6.20 -2.73 5.89
C VAL A 283 -5.29 -2.73 7.12
N GLU A 284 -5.64 -3.46 8.19
CA GLU A 284 -4.75 -3.60 9.36
C GLU A 284 -3.42 -4.25 9.02
N GLN A 285 -3.42 -5.27 8.15
CA GLN A 285 -2.17 -5.85 7.64
C GLN A 285 -1.37 -4.85 6.80
N SER A 286 -2.04 -4.02 6.00
CA SER A 286 -1.40 -2.96 5.20
C SER A 286 -0.82 -1.81 6.05
N ASN A 287 -1.25 -1.69 7.31
CA ASN A 287 -0.75 -0.72 8.28
C ASN A 287 0.60 -1.12 8.86
N GLN A 288 0.97 -2.39 8.76
CA GLN A 288 2.28 -2.84 9.21
C GLN A 288 3.36 -2.35 8.24
N PHE A 289 4.35 -1.65 8.78
CA PHE A 289 5.49 -1.22 8.00
C PHE A 289 6.30 -2.45 7.55
N ARG A 290 6.47 -2.58 6.23
CA ARG A 290 7.15 -3.70 5.59
C ARG A 290 8.57 -3.29 5.19
N PRO A 291 9.62 -3.67 5.95
CA PRO A 291 11.00 -3.26 5.64
C PRO A 291 11.53 -3.86 4.34
N ASP A 292 10.90 -4.93 3.84
CA ASP A 292 11.13 -5.49 2.51
C ASP A 292 10.65 -4.58 1.38
N LEU A 293 9.58 -3.79 1.58
CA LEU A 293 9.02 -2.86 0.58
C LEU A 293 9.50 -1.42 0.74
N PHE A 294 9.82 -1.00 1.96
CA PHE A 294 10.02 0.39 2.27
C PHE A 294 11.35 0.58 3.00
N ALA A 295 12.11 1.62 2.62
CA ALA A 295 13.34 1.99 3.31
C ALA A 295 13.19 3.32 4.05
N SER A 296 13.87 3.40 5.20
CA SER A 296 14.09 4.62 5.99
C SER A 296 12.82 5.42 6.32
N PRO A 297 11.81 4.80 6.96
CA PRO A 297 10.58 5.49 7.30
C PRO A 297 10.85 6.62 8.28
N THR A 298 10.42 7.82 7.91
CA THR A 298 10.54 9.04 8.72
C THR A 298 9.15 9.60 8.98
N VAL A 299 8.84 9.87 10.24
CA VAL A 299 7.53 10.32 10.69
C VAL A 299 7.56 11.82 11.00
N PHE A 300 6.56 12.54 10.52
CA PHE A 300 6.28 13.92 10.90
C PHE A 300 4.88 14.02 11.49
N VAL A 301 4.79 14.54 12.70
CA VAL A 301 3.50 14.76 13.36
C VAL A 301 2.97 16.12 12.95
N LEU A 302 1.85 16.10 12.22
CA LEU A 302 1.19 17.28 11.67
C LEU A 302 0.29 17.93 12.72
N GLU A 303 -0.37 17.09 13.52
CA GLU A 303 -1.26 17.54 14.58
C GLU A 303 -1.13 16.67 15.82
N GLU A 304 -1.03 17.34 16.97
CA GLU A 304 -1.26 16.72 18.27
C GLU A 304 -2.52 17.33 18.89
N ARG A 305 -3.34 16.49 19.52
CA ARG A 305 -4.55 16.91 20.23
C ARG A 305 -4.63 16.26 21.60
N LEU A 306 -5.01 17.03 22.61
CA LEU A 306 -5.27 16.53 23.94
C LEU A 306 -6.62 15.79 23.96
N ILE A 307 -6.59 14.51 24.29
CA ILE A 307 -7.79 13.68 24.47
C ILE A 307 -7.67 13.07 25.86
N GLY A 308 -8.64 13.35 26.74
CA GLY A 308 -8.55 12.93 28.14
C GLY A 308 -7.29 13.47 28.81
N GLN A 309 -6.40 12.58 29.26
CA GLN A 309 -5.18 12.94 29.99
C GLN A 309 -3.89 12.95 29.14
N ARG A 310 -3.95 12.58 27.85
CA ARG A 310 -2.76 12.47 26.98
C ARG A 310 -2.90 13.24 25.68
N SER A 311 -1.76 13.65 25.12
CA SER A 311 -1.68 14.25 23.79
C SER A 311 -1.45 13.15 22.74
N TYR A 312 -2.30 13.10 21.71
CA TYR A 312 -2.29 12.09 20.65
C TYR A 312 -1.80 12.68 19.32
N PRO A 313 -0.99 11.96 18.54
CA PRO A 313 -0.62 12.35 17.18
C PRO A 313 -1.79 12.09 16.24
N THR A 314 -2.83 12.93 16.31
CA THR A 314 -4.09 12.72 15.58
C THR A 314 -3.95 12.83 14.08
N ARG A 315 -2.88 13.48 13.58
CA ARG A 315 -2.49 13.50 12.17
C ARG A 315 -0.98 13.43 12.04
N TYR A 316 -0.49 12.54 11.20
CA TYR A 316 0.93 12.40 10.92
C TYR A 316 1.15 11.91 9.49
N VAL A 317 2.38 12.06 9.01
CA VAL A 317 2.83 11.53 7.72
C VAL A 317 4.01 10.61 7.94
N VAL A 318 4.01 9.47 7.26
CA VAL A 318 5.15 8.56 7.16
C VAL A 318 5.73 8.69 5.76
N LEU A 319 6.93 9.25 5.67
CA LEU A 319 7.71 9.40 4.45
C LEU A 319 8.69 8.23 4.32
N TYR A 320 8.80 7.63 3.13
CA TYR A 320 9.64 6.46 2.90
C TYR A 320 10.15 6.39 1.46
N GLN A 321 11.22 5.63 1.25
CA GLN A 321 11.64 5.23 -0.10
C GLN A 321 10.92 3.93 -0.45
N ASP A 322 10.08 3.96 -1.49
CA ASP A 322 9.40 2.77 -2.00
C ASP A 322 10.38 1.97 -2.87
N LYS A 323 10.68 0.74 -2.45
CA LYS A 323 11.66 -0.12 -3.13
C LYS A 323 11.10 -0.72 -4.42
N ALA A 324 9.81 -1.05 -4.44
CA ALA A 324 9.16 -1.61 -5.62
C ALA A 324 9.01 -0.56 -6.73
N LEU A 325 8.67 0.66 -6.34
CA LEU A 325 8.37 1.75 -7.29
C LEU A 325 9.55 2.70 -7.50
N LYS A 326 10.69 2.44 -6.84
CA LYS A 326 11.95 3.20 -6.91
C LYS A 326 11.77 4.71 -6.75
N SER A 327 10.78 5.13 -5.97
CA SER A 327 10.41 6.53 -5.81
C SER A 327 10.14 6.89 -4.35
N THR A 328 10.09 8.19 -4.07
CA THR A 328 9.68 8.68 -2.76
C THR A 328 8.16 8.53 -2.60
N GLY A 329 7.76 7.77 -1.59
CA GLY A 329 6.37 7.56 -1.22
C GLY A 329 6.08 8.15 0.15
N TYR A 330 4.83 8.51 0.40
CA TYR A 330 4.40 8.90 1.73
C TYR A 330 2.96 8.48 2.00
N ARG A 331 2.66 8.26 3.28
CA ARG A 331 1.33 7.95 3.78
C ARG A 331 0.90 9.03 4.75
N LEU A 332 -0.24 9.66 4.47
CA LEU A 332 -0.89 10.55 5.41
C LEU A 332 -1.86 9.72 6.25
N SER A 333 -1.77 9.85 7.57
CA SER A 333 -2.55 9.09 8.53
C SER A 333 -3.26 10.02 9.50
N TRP A 334 -4.49 9.67 9.86
CA TRP A 334 -5.26 10.37 10.88
C TRP A 334 -6.08 9.41 11.73
N MET A 335 -6.37 9.83 12.96
CA MET A 335 -7.16 9.06 13.89
C MET A 335 -8.63 9.06 13.46
N THR A 336 -9.21 7.87 13.29
CA THR A 336 -10.65 7.67 12.97
C THR A 336 -11.48 7.29 14.19
N VAL A 337 -10.82 6.91 15.28
CA VAL A 337 -11.47 6.50 16.52
C VAL A 337 -12.06 7.72 17.25
N PRO A 338 -13.33 7.67 17.72
CA PRO A 338 -13.92 8.74 18.50
C PRO A 338 -13.21 8.98 19.84
N ASP A 339 -13.19 10.22 20.31
CA ASP A 339 -12.53 10.62 21.56
C ASP A 339 -12.99 9.82 22.78
N ASP A 340 -14.28 9.48 22.86
CA ASP A 340 -14.83 8.76 24.00
C ASP A 340 -14.36 7.31 24.05
N ALA A 341 -14.16 6.67 22.88
CA ALA A 341 -13.56 5.34 22.81
C ALA A 341 -12.09 5.39 23.23
N ILE A 342 -11.35 6.44 22.85
CA ILE A 342 -9.97 6.66 23.31
C ILE A 342 -9.92 6.87 24.83
N LYS A 343 -10.78 7.73 25.40
CA LYS A 343 -10.86 7.92 26.86
C LYS A 343 -11.17 6.63 27.60
N ALA A 344 -12.04 5.77 27.05
CA ALA A 344 -12.34 4.47 27.62
C ALA A 344 -11.17 3.48 27.55
N ALA A 345 -10.30 3.57 26.54
CA ALA A 345 -9.05 2.79 26.47
C ALA A 345 -7.98 3.33 27.42
N GLN A 346 -7.86 4.66 27.55
CA GLN A 346 -6.92 5.33 28.45
C GLN A 346 -7.01 4.87 29.90
N ALA A 347 -8.23 4.58 30.39
CA ALA A 347 -8.43 4.17 31.78
C ALA A 347 -7.56 2.95 32.14
N ALA A 348 -7.45 1.97 31.24
CA ALA A 348 -6.64 0.77 31.46
C ALA A 348 -5.15 1.02 31.26
N SER A 349 -4.76 1.81 30.26
CA SER A 349 -3.34 2.08 29.99
C SER A 349 -2.70 3.06 30.95
N LEU A 350 -3.45 3.99 31.55
CA LEU A 350 -2.94 4.90 32.60
C LEU A 350 -2.54 4.13 33.87
N VAL A 351 -3.28 3.07 34.22
CA VAL A 351 -2.89 2.17 35.32
C VAL A 351 -1.57 1.47 34.99
N ARG A 352 -1.46 0.86 33.79
CA ARG A 352 -0.24 0.19 33.32
C ARG A 352 0.97 1.12 33.27
N GLU A 353 0.79 2.36 32.82
CA GLU A 353 1.86 3.37 32.77
C GLU A 353 2.39 3.70 34.17
N LYS A 354 1.49 3.95 35.14
CA LYS A 354 1.87 4.23 36.52
C LYS A 354 2.62 3.06 37.17
N GLU A 355 2.19 1.82 36.91
CA GLU A 355 2.86 0.62 37.39
C GLU A 355 4.26 0.46 36.77
N GLU A 356 4.42 0.73 35.46
CA GLU A 356 5.72 0.67 34.80
C GLU A 356 6.69 1.73 35.32
N GLU A 357 6.21 2.95 35.56
CA GLU A 357 7.00 4.01 36.18
C GLU A 357 7.41 3.67 37.62
N ALA A 358 6.50 3.09 38.41
CA ALA A 358 6.80 2.62 39.75
C ALA A 358 7.91 1.55 39.72
N ARG A 359 7.79 0.57 38.81
CA ARG A 359 8.78 -0.48 38.62
C ARG A 359 10.13 0.06 38.12
N LYS A 360 10.14 1.06 37.24
CA LYS A 360 11.38 1.73 36.80
C LYS A 360 12.09 2.42 37.96
N LYS A 361 11.34 3.16 38.79
CA LYS A 361 11.87 3.83 40.00
C LYS A 361 12.42 2.82 41.00
N GLU A 362 11.71 1.70 41.21
CA GLU A 362 12.18 0.62 42.07
C GLU A 362 13.46 -0.02 41.54
N ASN A 363 13.52 -0.35 40.25
CA ASN A 363 14.71 -0.91 39.61
C ASN A 363 15.91 0.03 39.68
N GLU A 364 15.71 1.34 39.48
CA GLU A 364 16.77 2.33 39.63
C GLU A 364 17.25 2.43 41.08
N ALA A 365 16.33 2.40 42.06
CA ALA A 365 16.69 2.40 43.47
C ALA A 365 17.46 1.13 43.86
N ASN A 366 17.06 -0.03 43.36
CA ASN A 366 17.76 -1.30 43.59
C ASN A 366 19.14 -1.30 42.93
N ARG A 367 19.27 -0.75 41.72
CA ARG A 367 20.58 -0.59 41.06
C ARG A 367 21.51 0.30 41.89
N LYS A 368 21.03 1.45 42.37
CA LYS A 368 21.81 2.36 43.23
C LYS A 368 22.25 1.68 44.53
N ARG A 369 21.36 0.92 45.18
CA ARG A 369 21.69 0.13 46.38
C ARG A 369 22.75 -0.94 46.11
N ALA A 370 22.66 -1.63 44.97
CA ALA A 370 23.63 -2.65 44.58
C ALA A 370 25.01 -2.02 44.31
N GLU A 371 25.06 -0.88 43.63
CA GLU A 371 26.29 -0.10 43.40
C GLU A 371 26.91 0.37 44.74
N GLU A 372 26.09 0.82 45.69
CA GLU A 372 26.54 1.22 47.03
C GLU A 372 27.11 0.03 47.82
N LEU A 373 26.42 -1.12 47.84
CA LEU A 373 26.90 -2.34 48.49
C LEU A 373 28.22 -2.83 47.89
N GLN A 374 28.36 -2.81 46.56
CA GLN A 374 29.63 -3.14 45.90
C GLN A 374 30.74 -2.16 46.29
N SER A 375 30.44 -0.87 46.43
CA SER A 375 31.42 0.12 46.87
C SER A 375 31.88 -0.11 48.31
N LEU A 376 30.95 -0.48 49.21
CA LEU A 376 31.27 -0.82 50.60
C LEU A 376 32.09 -2.11 50.69
N GLN A 377 31.75 -3.12 49.88
CA GLN A 377 32.49 -4.36 49.82
C GLN A 377 33.92 -4.15 49.34
N LYS A 378 34.13 -3.37 48.27
CA LYS A 378 35.48 -2.98 47.80
C LYS A 378 36.27 -2.26 48.89
N LYS A 379 35.66 -1.31 49.61
CA LYS A 379 36.30 -0.62 50.74
C LYS A 379 36.67 -1.58 51.87
N LYS A 380 35.82 -2.57 52.18
CA LYS A 380 36.08 -3.59 53.19
C LYS A 380 37.24 -4.49 52.77
N ASP A 381 37.24 -4.98 51.53
CA ASP A 381 38.31 -5.83 50.98
C ASP A 381 39.66 -5.09 50.97
N GLU A 382 39.68 -3.79 50.66
CA GLU A 382 40.88 -2.95 50.76
C GLU A 382 41.38 -2.79 52.20
N GLN A 383 40.47 -2.62 53.17
CA GLN A 383 40.83 -2.57 54.59
C GLN A 383 41.37 -3.91 55.09
N GLU A 384 40.77 -5.03 54.70
CA GLU A 384 41.25 -6.37 55.05
C GLU A 384 42.62 -6.65 54.43
N LYS A 385 42.85 -6.27 53.17
CA LYS A 385 44.18 -6.35 52.54
C LYS A 385 45.23 -5.54 53.30
N LYS A 386 44.89 -4.32 53.73
CA LYS A 386 45.80 -3.48 54.54
C LYS A 386 46.09 -4.12 55.90
N LYS A 387 45.09 -4.70 56.57
CA LYS A 387 45.27 -5.42 57.84
C LYS A 387 46.12 -6.68 57.66
N PHE A 388 45.88 -7.45 56.62
CA PHE A 388 46.65 -8.64 56.29
C PHE A 388 48.11 -8.30 56.02
N LYS A 389 48.36 -7.28 55.19
CA LYS A 389 49.72 -6.80 54.91
C LYS A 389 50.43 -6.34 56.18
N LYS A 390 49.75 -5.56 57.03
CA LYS A 390 50.32 -5.16 58.32
C LYS A 390 50.64 -6.36 59.22
N GLY A 391 49.74 -7.34 59.30
CA GLY A 391 49.97 -8.56 60.08
C GLY A 391 51.13 -9.38 59.54
N GLN A 392 51.32 -9.41 58.22
CA GLN A 392 52.47 -10.04 57.58
C GLN A 392 53.76 -9.29 57.91
N ASP A 393 53.78 -7.96 57.78
CA ASP A 393 54.94 -7.11 58.12
C ASP A 393 55.32 -7.27 59.61
N ASP A 394 54.33 -7.32 60.51
CA ASP A 394 54.54 -7.52 61.95
C ASP A 394 55.10 -8.93 62.25
N LEU A 395 54.69 -9.95 61.49
CA LEU A 395 55.17 -11.33 61.64
C LEU A 395 56.61 -11.49 61.11
N GLU A 396 56.91 -10.91 59.94
CA GLU A 396 58.26 -10.86 59.36
C GLU A 396 59.24 -10.18 60.35
N LYS A 397 58.82 -9.05 60.92
CA LYS A 397 59.60 -8.34 61.95
C LYS A 397 59.81 -9.17 63.23
N ALA A 398 58.82 -9.94 63.67
CA ALA A 398 58.93 -10.78 64.87
C ALA A 398 59.84 -12.01 64.65
N LEU A 399 59.88 -12.53 63.43
CA LEU A 399 60.72 -13.69 63.05
C LEU A 399 62.17 -13.30 62.70
N GLY A 400 62.49 -12.00 62.64
CA GLY A 400 63.84 -11.51 62.41
C GLY A 400 64.31 -11.58 60.96
N PHE A 401 63.37 -11.58 60.02
CA PHE A 401 63.66 -11.43 58.59
C PHE A 401 63.91 -9.99 58.19
#